data_AF-A0A7L1A1Q0-F1
#
_entry.id   AF-A0A7L1A1Q0-F1
#
_cell.length_a   1.000
_cell.length_b   1.000
_cell.length_c   1.000
_cell.angle_alpha   90.00
_cell.angle_beta   90.00
_cell.angle_gamma   90.00
#
_symmetry.space_group_name_H-M   'P 1'
#
loop_
_entity.id
_entity.type
_entity.pdbx_description
1 polymer ?
#
loop_
_entity_poly.entity_id
_entity_poly.type
_entity_poly.pdbx_seq_one_letter_code
_entity_poly.pdbx_strand_id
1 'polypeptide(L)'
;AVENQLKICGFKSTGDVIGLYLARQGLRSIPSLSQFNRLKYLWLNNNKIQDLTFLIKNYCLTELYLNNNELTDISGALKHLCSLQILFLHNNELKKLGKTVKELKGMISLHTLNLFQNPLAYDPDYRLYVIYILPSVQLLDRKLVTQRERESAFHLYNPERSLLVQSIAFGKRVNTPLGTPVGSRRCIQPARRLIMPSGYEFGDNTNRVPFENPKDAVLVRAMTRSLTEFSSVDWNKVATCQERRLQNKAEEPLEKLTVQFR
;
A
#
# COMPACT_ATOMS: atom_id res chain seq x y z
N ALA A 1 -22.66 -4.89 36.34
CA ALA A 1 -22.42 -3.77 35.40
C ALA A 1 -23.32 -3.85 34.17
N VAL A 2 -23.24 -4.92 33.37
CA VAL A 2 -24.09 -5.09 32.16
C VAL A 2 -25.58 -5.01 32.47
N GLU A 3 -26.08 -5.75 33.47
CA GLU A 3 -27.51 -5.71 33.85
C GLU A 3 -27.96 -4.35 34.37
N ASN A 4 -27.11 -3.65 35.11
CA ASN A 4 -27.41 -2.29 35.58
C ASN A 4 -27.54 -1.33 34.39
N GLN A 5 -26.67 -1.46 33.39
CA GLN A 5 -26.76 -0.68 32.17
C GLN A 5 -28.02 -1.01 31.36
N LEU A 6 -28.41 -2.29 31.27
CA LEU A 6 -29.65 -2.68 30.61
C LEU A 6 -30.88 -2.10 31.32
N LYS A 7 -30.88 -2.07 32.66
CA LYS A 7 -31.91 -1.41 33.47
C LYS A 7 -31.95 0.10 33.22
N ILE A 8 -30.79 0.77 33.18
CA ILE A 8 -30.68 2.22 32.89
C ILE A 8 -31.20 2.54 31.47
N CYS A 9 -30.87 1.71 30.49
CA CYS A 9 -31.28 1.93 29.10
C CYS A 9 -32.70 1.44 28.79
N GLY A 10 -33.41 0.84 29.75
CA GLY A 10 -34.81 0.42 29.58
C GLY A 10 -35.05 -0.68 28.54
N PHE A 11 -34.02 -1.45 28.19
CA PHE A 11 -34.15 -2.51 27.17
C PHE A 11 -34.92 -3.71 27.73
N LYS A 12 -36.02 -4.08 27.06
CA LYS A 12 -36.85 -5.25 27.41
C LYS A 12 -36.30 -6.57 26.88
N SER A 13 -35.46 -6.53 25.83
CA SER A 13 -34.84 -7.68 25.20
C SER A 13 -33.38 -7.40 24.86
N THR A 14 -32.49 -8.37 25.08
CA THR A 14 -31.06 -8.29 24.77
C THR A 14 -30.79 -8.22 23.26
N GLY A 15 -31.74 -8.65 22.43
CA GLY A 15 -31.63 -8.63 20.97
C GLY A 15 -31.68 -7.23 20.35
N ASP A 16 -32.25 -6.24 21.04
CA ASP A 16 -32.44 -4.88 20.52
C ASP A 16 -31.38 -3.88 21.01
N VAL A 17 -30.42 -4.36 21.79
CA VAL A 17 -29.37 -3.50 22.35
C VAL A 17 -28.36 -3.15 21.27
N ILE A 18 -28.38 -1.89 20.84
CA ILE A 18 -27.47 -1.36 19.82
C ILE A 18 -26.17 -0.83 20.45
N GLY A 19 -26.25 -0.32 21.68
CA GLY A 19 -25.12 0.31 22.38
C GLY A 19 -25.00 -0.14 23.82
N LEU A 20 -23.78 -0.47 24.24
CA LEU A 20 -23.44 -0.77 25.64
C LEU A 20 -22.38 0.19 26.15
N TYR A 21 -22.74 0.90 27.22
CA TYR A 21 -21.89 1.90 27.87
C TYR A 21 -21.45 1.37 29.24
N LEU A 22 -20.19 0.97 29.35
CA LEU A 22 -19.63 0.32 30.53
C LEU A 22 -18.30 0.99 30.94
N ALA A 23 -18.20 2.29 30.70
CA ALA A 23 -17.03 3.10 31.02
C ALA A 23 -16.85 3.28 32.53
N ARG A 24 -15.58 3.33 33.00
CA ARG A 24 -15.21 3.68 34.39
C ARG A 24 -15.83 2.77 35.46
N GLN A 25 -15.98 1.48 35.17
CA GLN A 25 -16.58 0.49 36.08
C GLN A 25 -15.53 -0.37 36.79
N GLY A 26 -14.22 -0.16 36.52
CA GLY A 26 -13.14 -0.94 37.11
C GLY A 26 -13.17 -2.42 36.69
N LEU A 27 -13.77 -2.73 35.54
CA LEU A 27 -13.98 -4.11 35.08
C LEU A 27 -12.65 -4.75 34.71
N ARG A 28 -12.37 -5.93 35.28
CA ARG A 28 -11.24 -6.78 34.88
C ARG A 28 -11.63 -7.79 33.80
N SER A 29 -12.83 -8.35 33.93
CA SER A 29 -13.41 -9.30 32.98
C SER A 29 -14.86 -8.94 32.70
N ILE A 30 -15.33 -9.33 31.52
CA ILE A 30 -16.70 -9.10 31.07
C ILE A 30 -17.26 -10.46 30.67
N PRO A 31 -18.49 -10.80 31.08
CA PRO A 31 -19.14 -12.02 30.61
C PRO A 31 -19.32 -11.96 29.08
N SER A 32 -19.50 -13.12 28.45
CA SER A 32 -19.66 -13.18 26.99
C SER A 32 -20.81 -12.27 26.53
N LEU A 33 -20.54 -11.40 25.56
CA LEU A 33 -21.53 -10.49 24.97
C LEU A 33 -22.28 -11.14 23.79
N SER A 34 -22.22 -12.47 23.70
CA SER A 34 -22.82 -13.28 22.63
C SER A 34 -24.33 -13.12 22.48
N GLN A 35 -25.04 -12.65 23.51
CA GLN A 35 -26.48 -12.41 23.45
C GLN A 35 -26.85 -11.12 22.68
N PHE A 36 -25.89 -10.20 22.48
CA PHE A 36 -26.13 -8.90 21.86
C PHE A 36 -25.79 -8.93 20.36
N ASN A 37 -26.64 -9.59 19.58
CA ASN A 37 -26.41 -9.84 18.15
C ASN A 37 -26.42 -8.57 17.28
N ARG A 38 -27.09 -7.50 17.75
CA ARG A 38 -27.22 -6.21 17.05
C ARG A 38 -26.33 -5.11 17.63
N LEU A 39 -25.39 -5.46 18.50
CA LEU A 39 -24.50 -4.50 19.14
C LEU A 39 -23.61 -3.82 18.08
N LYS A 40 -23.68 -2.50 18.02
CA LYS A 40 -22.88 -1.65 17.12
C LYS A 40 -21.85 -0.82 17.88
N TYR A 41 -22.24 -0.31 19.04
CA TYR A 41 -21.40 0.60 19.84
C TYR A 41 -21.04 -0.04 21.18
N LEU A 42 -19.76 -0.17 21.49
CA LEU A 42 -19.30 -0.71 22.76
C LEU A 42 -18.26 0.20 23.40
N TRP A 43 -18.62 0.75 24.57
CA TRP A 43 -17.78 1.66 25.32
C TRP A 43 -17.27 0.99 26.59
N LEU A 44 -15.97 0.72 26.61
CA LEU A 44 -15.26 0.02 27.68
C LEU A 44 -14.04 0.80 28.16
N ASN A 45 -14.03 2.09 27.93
CA ASN A 45 -12.95 2.99 28.31
C ASN A 45 -12.80 3.11 29.83
N ASN A 46 -11.56 3.29 30.28
CA ASN A 46 -11.20 3.47 31.69
C ASN A 46 -11.62 2.27 32.56
N ASN A 47 -11.28 1.06 32.13
CA ASN A 47 -11.44 -0.15 32.93
C ASN A 47 -10.06 -0.80 33.15
N LYS A 48 -10.04 -2.05 33.63
CA LYS A 48 -8.81 -2.83 33.87
C LYS A 48 -8.85 -4.12 33.06
N ILE A 49 -9.37 -4.05 31.84
CA ILE A 49 -9.60 -5.22 30.99
C ILE A 49 -8.26 -5.69 30.43
N GLN A 50 -8.00 -6.99 30.55
CA GLN A 50 -6.79 -7.63 30.03
C GLN A 50 -7.07 -8.52 28.82
N ASP A 51 -8.27 -9.14 28.76
CA ASP A 51 -8.68 -10.07 27.70
C ASP A 51 -9.94 -9.60 26.98
N LEU A 52 -10.04 -9.91 25.68
CA LEU A 52 -11.17 -9.54 24.81
C LEU A 52 -12.01 -10.75 24.34
N THR A 53 -11.94 -11.88 25.05
CA THR A 53 -12.64 -13.13 24.71
C THR A 53 -14.17 -13.01 24.70
N PHE A 54 -14.74 -11.95 25.28
CA PHE A 54 -16.17 -11.71 25.31
C PHE A 54 -16.77 -11.25 23.96
N LEU A 55 -15.94 -10.87 22.98
CA LEU A 55 -16.36 -10.29 21.70
C LEU A 55 -16.61 -11.29 20.56
N ILE A 56 -16.40 -12.59 20.77
CA ILE A 56 -16.31 -13.63 19.71
C ILE A 56 -17.49 -13.64 18.73
N LYS A 57 -18.71 -13.27 19.17
CA LYS A 57 -19.93 -13.34 18.35
C LYS A 57 -20.49 -11.97 17.92
N ASN A 58 -19.81 -10.86 18.20
CA ASN A 58 -20.33 -9.52 17.94
C ASN A 58 -19.90 -8.95 16.57
N TYR A 59 -20.25 -9.64 15.47
CA TYR A 59 -19.83 -9.31 14.11
C TYR A 59 -20.31 -7.94 13.59
N CYS A 60 -21.38 -7.40 14.20
CA CYS A 60 -22.02 -6.14 13.82
C CYS A 60 -21.39 -4.90 14.47
N LEU A 61 -20.35 -5.06 15.29
CA LEU A 61 -19.69 -3.93 15.95
C LEU A 61 -19.09 -2.98 14.92
N THR A 62 -19.43 -1.69 15.06
CA THR A 62 -18.93 -0.59 14.22
C THR A 62 -17.95 0.27 14.99
N GLU A 63 -18.17 0.46 16.30
CA GLU A 63 -17.29 1.27 17.14
C GLU A 63 -16.94 0.56 18.45
N LEU A 64 -15.64 0.51 18.73
CA LEU A 64 -15.10 -0.14 19.91
C LEU A 64 -14.11 0.78 20.63
N TYR A 65 -14.47 1.16 21.85
CA TYR A 65 -13.68 2.04 22.71
C TYR A 65 -13.10 1.24 23.87
N LEU A 66 -11.79 0.95 23.80
CA LEU A 66 -11.03 0.16 24.77
C LEU A 66 -9.84 0.95 25.33
N ASN A 67 -9.87 2.27 25.22
CA ASN A 67 -8.80 3.11 25.72
C ASN A 67 -8.71 3.13 27.26
N ASN A 68 -7.49 3.34 27.77
CA ASN A 68 -7.19 3.28 29.21
C ASN A 68 -7.64 1.94 29.82
N ASN A 69 -7.06 0.86 29.33
CA ASN A 69 -7.21 -0.50 29.87
C ASN A 69 -5.81 -1.12 30.05
N GLU A 70 -5.75 -2.39 30.45
CA GLU A 70 -4.51 -3.12 30.72
C GLU A 70 -4.29 -4.22 29.64
N LEU A 71 -4.70 -3.95 28.39
CA LEU A 71 -4.61 -4.94 27.31
C LEU A 71 -3.15 -5.18 26.91
N THR A 72 -2.71 -6.43 27.01
CA THR A 72 -1.35 -6.84 26.63
C THR A 72 -1.29 -7.49 25.25
N ASP A 73 -2.36 -8.17 24.85
CA ASP A 73 -2.53 -8.80 23.54
C ASP A 73 -3.99 -8.66 23.07
N ILE A 74 -4.16 -8.58 21.74
CA ILE A 74 -5.47 -8.57 21.07
C ILE A 74 -5.61 -9.71 20.05
N SER A 75 -4.58 -10.53 19.92
CA SER A 75 -4.50 -11.62 18.94
C SER A 75 -5.64 -12.62 19.13
N GLY A 76 -6.31 -12.99 18.04
CA GLY A 76 -7.44 -13.93 18.02
C GLY A 76 -8.78 -13.38 18.52
N ALA A 77 -8.83 -12.16 19.05
CA ALA A 77 -10.04 -11.62 19.66
C ALA A 77 -10.82 -10.64 18.78
N LEU A 78 -10.22 -10.09 17.72
CA LEU A 78 -10.83 -9.03 16.90
C LEU A 78 -10.94 -9.38 15.41
N LYS A 79 -10.31 -10.47 14.97
CA LYS A 79 -10.26 -10.90 13.56
C LYS A 79 -11.63 -11.01 12.88
N HIS A 80 -12.69 -11.34 13.63
CA HIS A 80 -14.05 -11.51 13.10
C HIS A 80 -14.87 -10.21 13.02
N LEU A 81 -14.36 -9.08 13.51
CA LEU A 81 -15.06 -7.79 13.52
C LEU A 81 -14.90 -7.05 12.18
N CYS A 82 -15.39 -7.65 11.09
CA CYS A 82 -15.22 -7.12 9.73
C CYS A 82 -15.91 -5.74 9.50
N SER A 83 -16.92 -5.43 10.31
CA SER A 83 -17.73 -4.20 10.22
C SER A 83 -17.15 -3.04 11.02
N LEU A 84 -16.04 -3.24 11.74
CA LEU A 84 -15.49 -2.25 12.65
C LEU A 84 -14.90 -1.07 11.88
N GLN A 85 -15.31 0.15 12.23
CA GLN A 85 -14.90 1.40 11.60
C GLN A 85 -13.99 2.24 12.50
N ILE A 86 -14.25 2.21 13.80
CA ILE A 86 -13.53 2.99 14.81
C ILE A 86 -13.03 2.07 15.91
N LEU A 87 -11.72 2.09 16.15
CA LEU A 87 -11.07 1.33 17.21
C LEU A 87 -10.10 2.21 18.00
N PHE A 88 -10.41 2.43 19.28
CA PHE A 88 -9.52 3.12 20.20
C PHE A 88 -8.92 2.15 21.22
N LEU A 89 -7.60 2.03 21.19
CA LEU A 89 -6.79 1.18 22.08
C LEU A 89 -5.65 1.98 22.73
N HIS A 90 -5.70 3.31 22.71
CA HIS A 90 -4.66 4.13 23.33
C HIS A 90 -4.60 3.91 24.86
N ASN A 91 -3.43 4.12 25.47
CA ASN A 91 -3.19 3.78 26.88
C ASN A 91 -3.55 2.33 27.21
N ASN A 92 -2.82 1.41 26.60
CA ASN A 92 -2.84 -0.01 26.91
C ASN A 92 -1.38 -0.52 26.96
N GLU A 93 -1.20 -1.81 27.21
CA GLU A 93 0.11 -2.44 27.36
C GLU A 93 0.52 -3.29 26.14
N LEU A 94 0.04 -2.91 24.94
CA LEU A 94 0.33 -3.65 23.72
C LEU A 94 1.81 -3.51 23.33
N LYS A 95 2.55 -4.62 23.35
CA LYS A 95 4.01 -4.64 23.08
C LYS A 95 4.38 -5.09 21.68
N LYS A 96 3.60 -6.00 21.07
CA LYS A 96 4.00 -6.72 19.86
C LYS A 96 3.32 -6.17 18.61
N LEU A 97 3.93 -5.15 17.99
CA LEU A 97 3.42 -4.48 16.79
C LEU A 97 2.95 -5.46 15.70
N GLY A 98 3.83 -6.37 15.27
CA GLY A 98 3.53 -7.30 14.19
C GLY A 98 2.37 -8.26 14.50
N LYS A 99 2.12 -8.61 15.76
CA LYS A 99 0.97 -9.45 16.13
C LYS A 99 -0.32 -8.63 16.13
N THR A 100 -0.30 -7.48 16.81
CA THR A 100 -1.41 -6.54 16.88
C THR A 100 -1.89 -6.17 15.48
N VAL A 101 -1.01 -5.73 14.59
CA VAL A 101 -1.39 -5.25 13.26
C VAL A 101 -1.86 -6.38 12.34
N LYS A 102 -1.30 -7.59 12.46
CA LYS A 102 -1.79 -8.77 11.71
C LYS A 102 -3.22 -9.14 12.07
N GLU A 103 -3.60 -9.01 13.33
CA GLU A 103 -4.98 -9.21 13.78
C GLU A 103 -5.93 -8.21 13.11
N LEU A 104 -5.52 -6.94 13.03
CA LEU A 104 -6.34 -5.87 12.46
C LEU A 104 -6.46 -5.92 10.92
N LYS A 105 -5.56 -6.64 10.24
CA LYS A 105 -5.50 -6.70 8.76
C LYS A 105 -6.80 -7.19 8.10
N GLY A 106 -7.58 -8.01 8.81
CA GLY A 106 -8.88 -8.50 8.32
C GLY A 106 -10.00 -7.45 8.28
N MET A 107 -9.82 -6.32 8.96
CA MET A 107 -10.85 -5.29 9.08
C MET A 107 -10.79 -4.29 7.94
N ILE A 108 -11.53 -4.61 6.88
CA ILE A 108 -11.55 -3.81 5.64
C ILE A 108 -12.22 -2.45 5.87
N SER A 109 -13.17 -2.39 6.81
CA SER A 109 -13.97 -1.18 7.11
C SER A 109 -13.31 -0.23 8.12
N LEU A 110 -12.10 -0.54 8.60
CA LEU A 110 -11.47 0.23 9.68
C LEU A 110 -10.87 1.53 9.15
N HIS A 111 -11.49 2.67 9.49
CA HIS A 111 -11.05 3.99 9.04
C HIS A 111 -10.27 4.73 10.12
N THR A 112 -10.65 4.56 11.38
CA THR A 112 -10.04 5.27 12.51
C THR A 112 -9.43 4.29 13.49
N LEU A 113 -8.11 4.41 13.69
CA LEU A 113 -7.34 3.59 14.60
C LEU A 113 -6.51 4.46 15.53
N ASN A 114 -6.49 4.10 16.80
CA ASN A 114 -5.69 4.80 17.79
C ASN A 114 -4.99 3.82 18.73
N LEU A 115 -3.66 3.77 18.65
CA LEU A 115 -2.78 2.91 19.46
C LEU A 115 -1.72 3.73 20.23
N PHE A 116 -1.78 5.07 20.25
CA PHE A 116 -0.79 5.88 20.97
C PHE A 116 -0.72 5.50 22.45
N GLN A 117 0.41 5.79 23.11
CA GLN A 117 0.66 5.39 24.50
C GLN A 117 0.46 3.88 24.72
N ASN A 118 0.93 3.09 23.76
CA ASN A 118 1.22 1.67 23.95
C ASN A 118 2.73 1.46 23.78
N PRO A 119 3.34 0.46 24.44
CA PRO A 119 4.75 0.12 24.23
C PRO A 119 5.14 -0.09 22.76
N LEU A 120 4.24 -0.62 21.93
CA LEU A 120 4.46 -0.80 20.49
C LEU A 120 4.60 0.50 19.69
N ALA A 121 4.12 1.63 20.22
CA ALA A 121 4.13 2.91 19.53
C ALA A 121 5.51 3.61 19.61
N TYR A 122 6.42 3.11 20.46
CA TYR A 122 7.79 3.62 20.56
C TYR A 122 8.73 3.07 19.49
N ASP A 123 8.28 2.08 18.70
CA ASP A 123 9.06 1.56 17.58
C ASP A 123 9.17 2.64 16.48
N PRO A 124 10.37 2.96 15.96
CA PRO A 124 10.54 3.98 14.92
C PRO A 124 9.73 3.69 13.65
N ASP A 125 9.53 2.42 13.31
CA ASP A 125 8.83 1.98 12.10
C ASP A 125 7.32 1.84 12.31
N TYR A 126 6.85 2.03 13.55
CA TYR A 126 5.45 1.84 13.96
C TYR A 126 4.45 2.44 12.97
N ARG A 127 4.59 3.74 12.67
CA ARG A 127 3.61 4.48 11.89
C ARG A 127 3.56 3.99 10.44
N LEU A 128 4.71 3.87 9.77
CA LEU A 128 4.77 3.43 8.38
C LEU A 128 4.36 1.96 8.24
N TYR A 129 4.75 1.11 9.19
CA TYR A 129 4.36 -0.30 9.20
C TYR A 129 2.85 -0.48 9.30
N VAL A 130 2.19 0.26 10.21
CA VAL A 130 0.73 0.23 10.35
C VAL A 130 0.05 0.71 9.07
N ILE A 131 0.51 1.81 8.49
CA ILE A 131 -0.04 2.38 7.24
C ILE A 131 0.08 1.39 6.07
N TYR A 132 1.20 0.67 5.97
CA TYR A 132 1.41 -0.32 4.91
C TYR A 132 0.50 -1.54 5.06
N ILE A 133 0.38 -2.09 6.26
CA ILE A 133 -0.41 -3.31 6.49
C ILE A 133 -1.91 -3.03 6.51
N LEU A 134 -2.33 -1.84 6.97
CA LEU A 134 -3.73 -1.44 7.09
C LEU A 134 -4.05 -0.27 6.14
N PRO A 135 -4.22 -0.54 4.83
CA PRO A 135 -4.47 0.51 3.85
C PRO A 135 -5.83 1.22 4.05
N SER A 136 -6.80 0.58 4.69
CA SER A 136 -8.13 1.14 4.99
C SER A 136 -8.10 2.29 5.99
N VAL A 137 -7.09 2.35 6.86
CA VAL A 137 -7.00 3.35 7.93
C VAL A 137 -6.72 4.72 7.34
N GLN A 138 -7.60 5.68 7.61
CA GLN A 138 -7.50 7.08 7.20
C GLN A 138 -6.95 7.97 8.32
N LEU A 139 -7.34 7.68 9.58
CA LEU A 139 -6.91 8.41 10.76
C LEU A 139 -6.16 7.46 11.70
N LEU A 140 -4.87 7.73 11.92
CA LEU A 140 -4.00 6.98 12.82
C LEU A 140 -3.47 7.88 13.92
N ASP A 141 -3.74 7.54 15.18
CA ASP A 141 -3.28 8.28 16.37
C ASP A 141 -3.62 9.77 16.34
N ARG A 142 -4.87 10.08 15.94
CA ARG A 142 -5.41 11.44 15.77
C ARG A 142 -4.74 12.26 14.66
N LYS A 143 -3.89 11.63 13.83
CA LYS A 143 -3.27 12.25 12.65
C LYS A 143 -3.81 11.61 11.38
N LEU A 144 -4.15 12.44 10.40
CA LEU A 144 -4.55 11.95 9.08
C LEU A 144 -3.36 11.23 8.43
N VAL A 145 -3.63 10.10 7.79
CA VAL A 145 -2.65 9.38 6.97
C VAL A 145 -2.53 10.08 5.63
N THR A 146 -1.37 10.67 5.37
CA THR A 146 -1.11 11.40 4.12
C THR A 146 -0.70 10.45 3.01
N GLN A 147 -0.92 10.88 1.76
CA GLN A 147 -0.51 10.10 0.58
C GLN A 147 1.01 9.88 0.53
N ARG A 148 1.80 10.88 0.93
CA ARG A 148 3.27 10.79 1.01
C ARG A 148 3.73 9.67 1.96
N GLU A 149 3.07 9.52 3.11
CA GLU A 149 3.37 8.44 4.05
C GLU A 149 3.02 7.08 3.47
N ARG A 150 1.92 6.96 2.71
CA ARG A 150 1.54 5.72 2.03
C ARG A 150 2.56 5.32 0.96
N GLU A 151 3.00 6.28 0.16
CA GLU A 151 4.05 6.06 -0.85
C GLU A 151 5.36 5.67 -0.18
N SER A 152 5.79 6.40 0.85
CA SER A 152 6.99 6.07 1.63
C SER A 152 6.92 4.66 2.23
N ALA A 153 5.78 4.28 2.82
CA ALA A 153 5.59 2.95 3.39
C ALA A 153 5.58 1.87 2.30
N PHE A 154 4.99 2.14 1.13
CA PHE A 154 4.99 1.24 -0.02
C PHE A 154 6.40 1.03 -0.58
N HIS A 155 7.20 2.08 -0.70
CA HIS A 155 8.61 2.01 -1.10
C HIS A 155 9.45 1.18 -0.13
N LEU A 156 9.22 1.35 1.17
CA LEU A 156 9.98 0.68 2.23
C LEU A 156 9.68 -0.82 2.31
N TYR A 157 8.39 -1.20 2.28
CA TYR A 157 7.96 -2.59 2.50
C TYR A 157 7.65 -3.37 1.22
N ASN A 158 7.66 -2.72 0.04
CA ASN A 158 7.47 -3.38 -1.25
C ASN A 158 8.35 -2.77 -2.37
N PRO A 159 9.68 -2.89 -2.26
CA PRO A 159 10.61 -2.26 -3.20
C PRO A 159 10.47 -2.82 -4.62
N GLU A 160 10.22 -4.11 -4.79
CA GLU A 160 10.06 -4.73 -6.11
C GLU A 160 8.85 -4.16 -6.87
N ARG A 161 7.67 -4.10 -6.22
CA ARG A 161 6.49 -3.50 -6.85
C ARG A 161 6.64 -2.00 -7.05
N SER A 162 7.31 -1.31 -6.14
CA SER A 162 7.67 0.10 -6.31
C SER A 162 8.44 0.33 -7.61
N LEU A 163 9.52 -0.42 -7.84
CA LEU A 163 10.34 -0.30 -9.05
C LEU A 163 9.53 -0.59 -10.31
N LEU A 164 8.63 -1.58 -10.26
CA LEU A 164 7.73 -1.87 -11.38
C LEU A 164 6.79 -0.70 -11.68
N VAL A 165 6.11 -0.16 -10.67
CA VAL A 165 5.19 0.98 -10.85
C VAL A 165 5.94 2.18 -11.43
N GLN A 166 7.15 2.47 -10.95
CA GLN A 166 8.00 3.52 -11.51
C GLN A 166 8.38 3.23 -12.96
N SER A 167 8.75 1.99 -13.31
CA SER A 167 9.11 1.62 -14.69
C SER A 167 7.93 1.73 -15.66
N ILE A 168 6.72 1.38 -15.21
CA ILE A 168 5.47 1.47 -15.98
C ILE A 168 5.07 2.94 -16.20
N ALA A 169 5.22 3.80 -15.20
CA ALA A 169 4.92 5.22 -15.30
C ALA A 169 5.79 5.96 -16.33
N PHE A 170 6.96 5.42 -16.69
CA PHE A 170 7.87 5.95 -17.71
C PHE A 170 7.67 5.35 -19.12
N GLY A 171 6.53 4.72 -19.41
CA GLY A 171 6.20 4.22 -20.76
C GLY A 171 7.10 3.08 -21.25
N LYS A 172 8.00 2.56 -20.41
CA LYS A 172 8.84 1.40 -20.71
C LYS A 172 8.07 0.15 -20.28
N ARG A 173 7.41 -0.51 -21.24
CA ARG A 173 6.84 -1.85 -21.02
C ARG A 173 7.98 -2.82 -20.73
N VAL A 174 8.02 -3.38 -19.52
CA VAL A 174 8.93 -4.47 -19.17
C VAL A 174 8.28 -5.78 -19.62
N ASN A 175 8.86 -6.42 -20.64
CA ASN A 175 8.51 -7.78 -21.06
C ASN A 175 9.39 -8.78 -20.30
N THR A 176 9.03 -9.13 -19.07
CA THR A 176 9.61 -10.30 -18.38
C THR A 176 8.50 -11.14 -17.77
N PRO A 177 8.38 -12.44 -18.12
CA PRO A 177 7.40 -13.32 -17.50
C PRO A 177 7.83 -13.65 -16.07
N LEU A 178 6.90 -13.57 -15.12
CA LEU A 178 7.12 -13.92 -13.72
C LEU A 178 6.91 -15.43 -13.54
N GLY A 179 7.96 -16.17 -13.19
CA GLY A 179 7.80 -17.56 -12.74
C GLY A 179 9.08 -18.38 -12.70
N THR A 180 9.80 -18.38 -11.57
CA THR A 180 10.19 -19.56 -10.74
C THR A 180 11.34 -19.22 -9.78
N PRO A 181 11.39 -19.85 -8.59
CA PRO A 181 12.36 -19.55 -7.55
C PRO A 181 13.66 -20.36 -7.76
N VAL A 182 14.75 -19.86 -7.17
CA VAL A 182 15.91 -20.58 -6.60
C VAL A 182 17.23 -19.89 -6.97
N GLY A 183 17.97 -19.56 -5.91
CA GLY A 183 19.38 -19.90 -5.82
C GLY A 183 20.38 -18.94 -6.46
N SER A 184 21.17 -18.32 -5.60
CA SER A 184 22.51 -17.81 -5.89
C SER A 184 23.24 -18.62 -6.96
N ARG A 185 23.52 -17.98 -8.10
CA ARG A 185 24.80 -18.05 -8.82
C ARG A 185 24.82 -16.98 -9.91
N ARG A 186 25.85 -16.14 -9.87
CA ARG A 186 26.26 -15.29 -11.00
C ARG A 186 26.36 -16.18 -12.23
N CYS A 187 25.50 -15.97 -13.23
CA CYS A 187 25.69 -16.57 -14.55
C CYS A 187 25.36 -15.54 -15.64
N ILE A 188 26.42 -15.26 -16.39
CA ILE A 188 26.51 -14.55 -17.64
C ILE A 188 25.53 -15.18 -18.65
N GLN A 189 24.66 -14.39 -19.26
CA GLN A 189 23.95 -14.81 -20.48
C GLN A 189 24.65 -14.24 -21.73
N PRO A 190 24.72 -15.00 -22.84
CA PRO A 190 25.49 -14.61 -24.01
C PRO A 190 24.79 -13.48 -24.76
N ALA A 191 25.51 -12.40 -25.02
CA ALA A 191 25.05 -11.31 -25.87
C ALA A 191 24.76 -11.84 -27.28
N ARG A 192 23.56 -11.54 -27.81
CA ARG A 192 23.27 -11.62 -29.24
C ARG A 192 24.30 -10.77 -29.98
N ARG A 193 25.11 -11.38 -30.86
CA ARG A 193 26.01 -10.66 -31.76
C ARG A 193 25.19 -9.76 -32.68
N LEU A 194 25.30 -8.45 -32.48
CA LEU A 194 25.01 -7.46 -33.50
C LEU A 194 26.19 -7.45 -34.48
N ILE A 195 25.92 -7.77 -35.75
CA ILE A 195 26.92 -7.66 -36.82
C ILE A 195 27.06 -6.18 -37.16
N MET A 196 28.25 -5.62 -36.92
CA MET A 196 28.60 -4.23 -37.24
C MET A 196 29.18 -4.12 -38.66
N PRO A 197 28.92 -3.03 -39.40
CA PRO A 197 29.60 -2.75 -40.67
C PRO A 197 31.10 -2.57 -40.45
N SER A 198 31.92 -3.02 -41.42
CA SER A 198 33.38 -2.96 -41.33
C SER A 198 33.88 -1.51 -41.28
N GLY A 199 34.45 -1.11 -40.13
CA GLY A 199 35.01 0.21 -39.89
C GLY A 199 34.65 0.84 -38.54
N TYR A 200 33.71 0.24 -37.79
CA TYR A 200 33.33 0.71 -36.45
C TYR A 200 33.80 -0.26 -35.37
N GLU A 201 34.86 0.10 -34.65
CA GLU A 201 35.23 -0.55 -33.38
C GLU A 201 34.35 0.02 -32.25
N PHE A 202 33.56 -0.85 -31.61
CA PHE A 202 32.83 -0.51 -30.39
C PHE A 202 33.84 -0.38 -29.24
N GLY A 203 34.11 0.85 -28.82
CA GLY A 203 35.06 1.12 -27.74
C GLY A 203 34.58 0.54 -26.41
N ASP A 204 35.35 -0.39 -25.87
CA ASP A 204 35.30 -0.76 -24.45
C ASP A 204 35.65 0.49 -23.63
N ASN A 205 34.69 1.04 -22.88
CA ASN A 205 34.86 2.22 -22.03
C ASN A 205 35.62 1.91 -20.72
N THR A 206 36.59 1.00 -20.77
CA THR A 206 37.56 0.81 -19.69
C THR A 206 38.94 0.97 -20.30
N ASN A 207 39.50 2.17 -20.13
CA ASN A 207 40.78 2.68 -20.64
C ASN A 207 40.79 3.23 -22.07
N ARG A 208 40.24 4.43 -22.27
CA ARG A 208 40.91 5.47 -23.06
C ARG A 208 40.71 6.81 -22.38
N VAL A 209 41.81 7.50 -22.06
CA VAL A 209 41.78 8.92 -21.70
C VAL A 209 41.55 9.67 -23.02
N PRO A 210 40.36 10.21 -23.32
CA PRO A 210 40.15 10.86 -24.59
C PRO A 210 40.45 12.34 -24.38
N PHE A 211 41.50 12.82 -25.04
CA PHE A 211 42.00 14.19 -25.12
C PHE A 211 42.91 14.62 -23.96
N GLU A 212 44.18 14.88 -24.30
CA GLU A 212 45.14 15.54 -23.40
C GLU A 212 44.77 17.01 -23.13
N ASN A 213 43.93 17.63 -23.97
CA ASN A 213 43.56 19.04 -23.88
C ASN A 213 42.02 19.24 -23.91
N PRO A 214 41.42 19.94 -22.92
CA PRO A 214 39.96 20.02 -22.76
C PRO A 214 39.23 20.87 -23.82
N LYS A 215 39.94 21.75 -24.55
CA LYS A 215 39.34 22.59 -25.59
C LYS A 215 38.97 21.80 -26.86
N ASP A 216 39.74 20.76 -27.18
CA ASP A 216 39.51 19.92 -28.35
C ASP A 216 38.31 18.97 -28.15
N ALA A 217 38.10 18.51 -26.91
CA ALA A 217 36.93 17.70 -26.55
C ALA A 217 35.61 18.45 -26.78
N VAL A 218 35.58 19.76 -26.50
CA VAL A 218 34.41 20.62 -26.71
C VAL A 218 34.16 20.87 -28.19
N LEU A 219 35.21 21.09 -28.98
CA LEU A 219 35.11 21.31 -30.42
C LEU A 219 34.59 20.05 -31.15
N VAL A 220 35.11 18.87 -30.81
CA VAL A 220 34.67 17.59 -31.38
C VAL A 220 33.22 17.30 -31.00
N ARG A 221 32.82 17.50 -29.72
CA ARG A 221 31.42 17.35 -29.29
C ARG A 221 30.46 18.31 -29.99
N ALA A 222 30.92 19.53 -30.27
CA ALA A 222 30.13 20.54 -30.97
C ALA A 222 29.97 20.22 -32.46
N MET A 223 30.96 19.57 -33.08
CA MET A 223 30.89 19.12 -34.49
C MET A 223 30.16 17.79 -34.66
N THR A 224 30.12 16.93 -33.63
CA THR A 224 29.33 15.69 -33.60
C THR A 224 27.91 15.91 -33.08
N ARG A 225 27.27 17.04 -33.43
CA ARG A 225 25.85 17.23 -33.10
C ARG A 225 25.05 16.14 -33.80
N SER A 226 24.29 15.40 -33.01
CA SER A 226 23.42 14.32 -33.46
C SER A 226 22.45 14.88 -34.50
N LEU A 227 22.44 14.28 -35.69
CA LEU A 227 21.46 14.53 -36.73
C LEU A 227 20.06 14.39 -36.10
N THR A 228 19.31 15.48 -36.03
CA THR A 228 17.98 15.47 -35.42
C THR A 228 16.97 15.18 -36.52
N GLU A 229 16.37 14.00 -36.45
CA GLU A 229 15.33 13.57 -37.39
C GLU A 229 13.96 13.73 -36.73
N PHE A 230 13.12 14.58 -37.32
CA PHE A 230 11.71 14.66 -36.97
C PHE A 230 10.90 14.06 -38.10
N SER A 231 10.08 13.08 -37.74
CA SER A 231 9.13 12.50 -38.69
C SER A 231 7.70 12.79 -38.29
N SER A 232 6.93 13.31 -39.24
CA SER A 232 5.51 13.59 -39.10
C SER A 232 4.70 12.72 -40.05
N VAL A 233 3.53 12.29 -39.59
CA VAL A 233 2.54 11.56 -40.37
C VAL A 233 1.24 12.34 -40.29
N ASP A 234 0.55 12.50 -41.42
CA ASP A 234 -0.73 13.19 -41.46
C ASP A 234 -1.83 12.29 -40.89
N TRP A 235 -2.20 12.54 -39.63
CA TRP A 235 -3.16 11.73 -38.89
C TRP A 235 -4.59 11.81 -39.45
N ASN A 236 -4.89 12.80 -40.29
CA ASN A 236 -6.20 12.92 -40.94
C ASN A 236 -6.42 11.83 -42.02
N LYS A 237 -5.33 11.26 -42.54
CA LYS A 237 -5.37 10.13 -43.50
C LYS A 237 -5.38 8.76 -42.82
N VAL A 238 -5.23 8.70 -41.49
CA VAL A 238 -5.13 7.45 -40.74
C VAL A 238 -6.53 6.99 -40.33
N ALA A 239 -6.99 5.88 -40.94
CA ALA A 239 -8.31 5.31 -40.63
C ALA A 239 -8.44 4.93 -39.15
N THR A 240 -9.56 5.33 -38.55
CA THR A 240 -9.89 5.01 -37.16
C THR A 240 -10.16 3.52 -36.98
N CYS A 241 -10.05 3.02 -35.75
CA CYS A 241 -10.28 1.60 -35.44
C CYS A 241 -11.69 1.11 -35.81
N GLN A 242 -12.67 2.01 -35.93
CA GLN A 242 -14.03 1.65 -36.31
C GLN A 242 -14.17 1.52 -37.84
N GLU A 243 -13.51 2.40 -38.59
CA GLU A 243 -13.47 2.36 -40.07
C GLU A 243 -12.71 1.13 -40.59
N ARG A 244 -11.57 0.77 -39.95
CA ARG A 244 -10.81 -0.45 -40.26
C ARG A 244 -11.59 -1.75 -40.06
N ARG A 245 -12.62 -1.74 -39.23
CA ARG A 245 -13.48 -2.92 -38.99
C ARG A 245 -14.62 -3.05 -40.00
N LEU A 246 -15.02 -1.94 -40.62
CA LEU A 246 -16.17 -1.89 -41.55
C LEU A 246 -15.73 -2.03 -43.01
N GLN A 247 -14.52 -1.61 -43.36
CA GLN A 247 -13.98 -1.75 -44.70
C GLN A 247 -12.86 -2.79 -44.74
N ASN A 248 -13.11 -3.92 -45.43
CA ASN A 248 -12.06 -4.83 -45.91
C ASN A 248 -11.30 -4.17 -47.09
N LYS A 249 -10.69 -3.00 -46.86
CA LYS A 249 -9.82 -2.34 -47.86
C LYS A 249 -8.37 -2.53 -47.45
N ALA A 250 -7.55 -2.98 -48.42
CA ALA A 250 -6.10 -3.04 -48.26
C ALA A 250 -5.56 -1.63 -47.96
N GLU A 251 -4.79 -1.50 -46.88
CA GLU A 251 -4.22 -0.23 -46.43
C GLU A 251 -3.21 0.29 -47.48
N GLU A 252 -3.43 1.50 -48.01
CA GLU A 252 -2.39 2.19 -48.79
C GLU A 252 -1.24 2.60 -47.85
N PRO A 253 0.03 2.47 -48.29
CA PRO A 253 1.17 2.80 -47.45
C PRO A 253 1.18 4.28 -47.09
N LEU A 254 1.22 4.58 -45.79
CA LEU A 254 1.19 5.94 -45.26
C LEU A 254 2.43 6.74 -45.69
N GLU A 255 2.21 7.90 -46.31
CA GLU A 255 3.26 8.87 -46.61
C GLU A 255 3.79 9.49 -45.32
N LYS A 256 5.04 9.19 -44.98
CA LYS A 256 5.75 9.73 -43.81
C LYS A 256 6.72 10.81 -44.27
N LEU A 257 6.52 12.05 -43.81
CA LEU A 257 7.46 13.13 -44.06
C LEU A 257 8.53 13.14 -42.97
N THR A 258 9.78 13.07 -43.39
CA THR A 258 10.93 13.01 -42.49
C THR A 258 11.85 14.17 -42.79
N VAL A 259 12.05 15.05 -41.82
CA VAL A 259 12.93 16.22 -41.95
C VAL A 259 14.11 16.03 -41.02
N GLN A 260 15.30 16.12 -41.60
CA GLN A 260 16.57 15.95 -40.91
C GLN A 260 17.26 17.30 -40.79
N PHE A 261 17.58 17.71 -39.56
CA PHE A 261 18.34 18.91 -39.26
C PHE A 261 19.74 18.54 -38.78
N ARG A 262 20.71 19.31 -39.27
CA ARG A 262 22.12 19.19 -38.91
C ARG A 262 22.57 20.40 -38.10
#